data_AF-A0A485L2K2-F1
#
_entry.id   AF-A0A485L2K2-F1
#
_cell.length_a   1.000
_cell.length_b   1.000
_cell.length_c   1.000
_cell.angle_alpha   90.00
_cell.angle_beta   90.00
_cell.angle_gamma   90.00
#
_symmetry.space_group_name_H-M   'P 1'
#
loop_
_entity.id
_entity.type
_entity.pdbx_description
1 polymer ?
#
loop_
_entity_poly.entity_id
_entity_poly.type
_entity_poly.pdbx_seq_one_letter_code
_entity_poly.pdbx_strand_id
1 'polypeptide(L)'
;MLSITVYPRRFITAKTRTKMQLARAAVTTILPGSRMHSTTASDLQKFAVAGRKHVHALAQQKLTHQEAISITFHQADDSQGLYPEPHWYTTTPRTPYNDPSFPGLIDGTLHSIAMPNLHTCSRQDVLDYFDNTWALTDMLFSSFQHEDAFVQPPPHHLRHPMAFYYGHPTCFYVNKCRLAGLLDGPVDAYYEDLFQVGVDEMRWDDMSKNEKEWPLVDDVQAYRRTVYELIKGLILSHPDLEDGHGPITATSQSWALFMGMEHERIHLETSSVLMQEHAVDNFVKPALFPDVHPSAHGRLPAKTPVEGVDFPANRMIAVAGGDVRLGKPLDFPSYGWDNEYGAKTVSVGPFAASSQLVSNGEFWQFVKDSGYLAQTHWSTTGWAWRAFRNTKWPQFWRAAGPQGSHEYTLRTIFDEIPMQWDWPVQVNYHEAQAYCRWKNAKDGNAATEYYHVITEPMHQLLRDAGDRSESPTDDDAILRLSAGTTSATAHGRNTNLSHGSFSPVDAMALVSASSCGTTPTLTKRGRATTS
;
A
#
# COMPACT_ATOMS: atom_id res chain seq x y z
N MET A 1 6.18 6.14 6.40
CA MET A 1 7.61 6.33 6.71
C MET A 1 7.80 7.61 7.52
N LEU A 2 8.92 7.79 8.24
CA LEU A 2 9.05 8.82 9.27
C LEU A 2 9.99 9.97 8.92
N SER A 3 9.42 11.17 8.79
CA SER A 3 10.12 12.44 9.04
C SER A 3 9.80 12.92 10.45
N ILE A 4 10.81 13.44 11.15
CA ILE A 4 10.68 13.96 12.51
C ILE A 4 10.66 15.49 12.48
N THR A 5 9.86 16.11 13.33
CA THR A 5 9.69 17.57 13.39
C THR A 5 9.79 18.12 14.82
N VAL A 6 10.23 19.38 14.95
CA VAL A 6 10.44 20.12 16.21
C VAL A 6 9.63 21.41 16.20
N TYR A 7 8.83 21.65 17.25
CA TYR A 7 7.92 22.81 17.31
C TYR A 7 7.99 23.59 18.64
N PRO A 8 8.09 24.94 18.61
CA PRO A 8 7.99 25.80 19.80
C PRO A 8 6.53 25.99 20.22
N ARG A 9 6.14 25.34 21.33
CA ARG A 9 4.74 25.20 21.75
C ARG A 9 4.06 26.52 22.15
N ARG A 10 3.35 27.21 21.24
CA ARG A 10 2.29 28.21 21.55
C ARG A 10 1.25 28.37 20.43
N PHE A 11 0.04 27.87 20.68
CA PHE A 11 -1.21 28.44 20.15
C PHE A 11 -2.21 28.55 21.31
N ILE A 12 -2.71 29.75 21.57
CA ILE A 12 -3.87 29.96 22.44
C ILE A 12 -5.11 29.92 21.54
N THR A 13 -5.80 28.79 21.49
CA THR A 13 -7.11 28.72 20.83
C THR A 13 -8.14 29.41 21.72
N ALA A 14 -8.77 30.47 21.20
CA ALA A 14 -9.77 31.23 21.93
C ALA A 14 -11.01 30.36 22.22
N LYS A 15 -11.29 30.11 23.50
CA LYS A 15 -12.47 29.36 23.95
C LYS A 15 -13.73 30.21 23.93
N THR A 16 -14.33 30.41 22.76
CA THR A 16 -15.68 30.99 22.65
C THR A 16 -16.73 29.88 22.64
N ARG A 17 -17.12 29.42 23.83
CA ARG A 17 -18.21 28.42 24.00
C ARG A 17 -19.57 29.13 24.03
N THR A 18 -20.22 29.26 22.88
CA THR A 18 -21.64 29.66 22.83
C THR A 18 -22.51 28.47 23.21
N LYS A 19 -23.27 28.57 24.31
CA LYS A 19 -24.24 27.54 24.70
C LYS A 19 -25.54 27.74 23.91
N MET A 20 -25.92 26.77 23.07
CA MET A 20 -27.33 26.60 22.69
C MET A 20 -27.97 25.55 23.60
N GLN A 21 -29.09 25.92 24.21
CA GLN A 21 -29.98 24.98 24.88
C GLN A 21 -30.87 24.30 23.85
N LEU A 22 -31.05 22.98 23.97
CA LEU A 22 -32.13 22.26 23.31
C LEU A 22 -32.95 21.53 24.37
N ALA A 23 -34.26 21.72 24.31
CA ALA A 23 -35.18 21.29 25.35
C ALA A 23 -35.45 19.79 25.30
N ARG A 24 -35.67 19.18 26.49
CA ARG A 24 -36.21 17.83 26.60
C ARG A 24 -37.71 17.87 26.29
N ALA A 25 -38.16 17.05 25.33
CA ALA A 25 -39.54 16.59 25.27
C ALA A 25 -39.60 15.16 25.86
N ALA A 26 -40.56 14.90 26.74
CA ALA A 26 -40.78 13.60 27.35
C ALA A 26 -41.99 12.91 26.72
N VAL A 27 -41.89 11.60 26.52
CA VAL A 27 -43.05 10.71 26.36
C VAL A 27 -42.82 9.49 27.26
N THR A 28 -43.86 9.05 27.95
CA THR A 28 -43.88 7.91 28.87
C THR A 28 -45.15 7.11 28.60
N THR A 29 -45.10 5.77 28.79
CA THR A 29 -46.17 4.77 29.05
C THR A 29 -45.78 3.44 28.35
N ILE A 30 -45.38 2.32 28.99
CA ILE A 30 -46.08 1.39 29.92
C ILE A 30 -47.09 0.50 29.14
N LEU A 31 -47.11 -0.85 29.13
CA LEU A 31 -46.35 -2.00 29.70
C LEU A 31 -46.74 -3.27 28.83
N PRO A 32 -46.56 -4.56 29.22
CA PRO A 32 -45.38 -5.31 29.70
C PRO A 32 -45.13 -6.68 28.99
N GLY A 33 -43.95 -7.29 29.22
CA GLY A 33 -43.90 -8.70 29.64
C GLY A 33 -43.38 -9.79 28.68
N SER A 34 -42.13 -10.19 28.87
CA SER A 34 -41.68 -11.59 28.73
C SER A 34 -40.44 -11.83 29.61
N ARG A 35 -40.25 -13.06 30.10
CA ARG A 35 -39.28 -13.39 31.16
C ARG A 35 -37.89 -13.68 30.62
N MET A 36 -36.86 -13.20 31.31
CA MET A 36 -35.50 -13.74 31.16
C MET A 36 -35.45 -15.18 31.68
N HIS A 37 -34.91 -16.10 30.89
CA HIS A 37 -34.43 -17.40 31.34
C HIS A 37 -32.92 -17.48 31.14
N SER A 38 -32.19 -17.85 32.19
CA SER A 38 -30.76 -18.15 32.13
C SER A 38 -30.55 -19.57 31.59
N THR A 39 -29.79 -19.71 30.51
CA THR A 39 -29.40 -21.03 29.99
C THR A 39 -28.15 -21.54 30.72
N THR A 40 -28.27 -22.71 31.35
CA THR A 40 -27.14 -23.41 32.00
C THR A 40 -26.45 -24.36 31.02
N ALA A 41 -25.22 -24.78 31.34
CA ALA A 41 -24.30 -25.51 30.46
C ALA A 41 -24.68 -26.98 30.14
N SER A 42 -25.97 -27.32 30.06
CA SER A 42 -26.48 -28.67 29.76
C SER A 42 -27.22 -28.81 28.41
N ASP A 43 -27.53 -27.70 27.72
CA ASP A 43 -28.28 -27.73 26.46
C ASP A 43 -27.39 -27.82 25.20
N LEU A 44 -26.06 -27.81 25.36
CA LEU A 44 -25.07 -27.77 24.28
C LEU A 44 -24.73 -29.13 23.63
N GLN A 45 -25.53 -30.19 23.85
CA GLN A 45 -25.14 -31.56 23.45
C GLN A 45 -26.20 -32.34 22.65
N LYS A 46 -27.13 -31.67 21.95
CA LYS A 46 -28.15 -32.34 21.11
C LYS A 46 -28.31 -31.84 19.66
N PHE A 47 -27.45 -30.96 19.16
CA PHE A 47 -27.47 -30.50 17.75
C PHE A 47 -26.32 -31.04 16.86
N ALA A 48 -25.54 -32.02 17.33
CA ALA A 48 -24.38 -32.54 16.61
C ALA A 48 -24.67 -33.66 15.58
N VAL A 49 -25.92 -34.15 15.43
CA VAL A 49 -26.24 -35.33 14.60
C VAL A 49 -27.53 -35.14 13.76
N ALA A 50 -27.55 -34.12 12.89
CA ALA A 50 -28.64 -33.95 11.90
C ALA A 50 -28.23 -33.27 10.56
N GLY A 51 -26.99 -32.80 10.39
CA GLY A 51 -26.60 -31.94 9.25
C GLY A 51 -25.87 -32.60 8.08
N ARG A 52 -25.48 -33.88 8.14
CA ARG A 52 -24.52 -34.50 7.20
C ARG A 52 -25.11 -35.37 6.07
N LYS A 53 -26.37 -35.16 5.64
CA LYS A 53 -27.01 -36.03 4.62
C LYS A 53 -27.72 -35.36 3.44
N HIS A 54 -27.63 -34.04 3.25
CA HIS A 54 -28.35 -33.36 2.14
C HIS A 54 -27.50 -32.52 1.18
N VAL A 55 -26.17 -32.46 1.32
CA VAL A 55 -25.31 -31.74 0.36
C VAL A 55 -24.73 -32.66 -0.74
N HIS A 56 -24.50 -33.95 -0.45
CA HIS A 56 -23.90 -34.88 -1.43
C HIS A 56 -24.81 -35.30 -2.61
N ALA A 57 -26.12 -35.02 -2.58
CA ALA A 57 -27.06 -35.49 -3.59
C ALA A 57 -27.10 -34.62 -4.86
N LEU A 58 -26.77 -33.32 -4.78
CA LEU A 58 -26.86 -32.39 -5.90
C LEU A 58 -25.57 -32.30 -6.74
N ALA A 59 -24.41 -32.58 -6.14
CA ALA A 59 -23.12 -32.56 -6.84
C ALA A 59 -22.92 -33.74 -7.82
N GLN A 60 -23.63 -34.86 -7.64
CA GLN A 60 -23.44 -36.07 -8.45
C GLN A 60 -24.19 -36.06 -9.79
N GLN A 61 -25.03 -35.06 -10.08
CA GLN A 61 -25.95 -35.10 -11.24
C GLN A 61 -25.53 -34.21 -12.44
N LYS A 62 -24.29 -33.71 -12.46
CA LYS A 62 -23.74 -32.88 -13.57
C LYS A 62 -22.37 -33.30 -14.10
N LEU A 63 -21.89 -34.50 -13.77
CA LEU A 63 -20.61 -35.06 -14.25
C LEU A 63 -20.82 -36.29 -15.15
N THR A 64 -21.32 -36.05 -16.37
CA THR A 64 -21.32 -37.06 -17.45
C THR A 64 -21.01 -36.41 -18.79
N HIS A 65 -19.75 -36.04 -18.99
CA HIS A 65 -18.97 -36.11 -20.25
C HIS A 65 -17.67 -35.33 -20.06
N GLN A 66 -16.63 -36.00 -19.53
CA GLN A 66 -15.25 -35.55 -19.65
C GLN A 66 -14.51 -36.59 -20.49
N GLU A 67 -13.92 -36.17 -21.60
CA GLU A 67 -12.89 -36.94 -22.28
C GLU A 67 -11.63 -36.90 -21.42
N ALA A 68 -11.01 -38.07 -21.21
CA ALA A 68 -9.91 -38.20 -20.27
C ALA A 68 -8.60 -37.62 -20.84
N ILE A 69 -8.28 -36.39 -20.46
CA ILE A 69 -6.92 -35.85 -20.59
C ILE A 69 -6.12 -36.35 -19.39
N SER A 70 -5.15 -37.23 -19.66
CA SER A 70 -4.19 -37.72 -18.67
C SER A 70 -3.21 -36.61 -18.28
N ILE A 71 -3.45 -35.94 -17.15
CA ILE A 71 -2.46 -35.05 -16.54
C ILE A 71 -1.41 -35.92 -15.83
N THR A 72 -0.24 -36.04 -16.46
CA THR A 72 0.94 -36.62 -15.82
C THR A 72 1.54 -35.57 -14.89
N PHE A 73 1.55 -35.81 -13.58
CA PHE A 73 2.33 -35.01 -12.64
C PHE A 73 3.82 -35.20 -12.94
N HIS A 74 4.39 -34.29 -13.71
CA HIS A 74 5.84 -34.08 -13.70
C HIS A 74 6.21 -33.47 -12.34
N GLN A 75 7.33 -33.91 -11.77
CA GLN A 75 7.96 -33.15 -10.69
C GLN A 75 8.26 -31.76 -11.23
N ALA A 76 7.60 -30.75 -10.68
CA ALA A 76 7.89 -29.37 -11.02
C ALA A 76 9.33 -29.05 -10.61
N ASP A 77 9.98 -28.20 -11.40
CA ASP A 77 11.20 -27.53 -11.01
C ASP A 77 10.82 -26.53 -9.91
N ASP A 78 11.38 -26.66 -8.71
CA ASP A 78 11.07 -25.83 -7.53
C ASP A 78 11.31 -24.32 -7.76
N SER A 79 11.88 -23.93 -8.92
CA SER A 79 12.13 -22.54 -9.32
C SER A 79 10.97 -21.80 -10.00
N GLN A 80 9.83 -22.44 -10.30
CA GLN A 80 8.77 -21.84 -11.15
C GLN A 80 7.44 -21.47 -10.46
N GLY A 81 7.38 -21.48 -9.13
CA GLY A 81 6.16 -21.14 -8.38
C GLY A 81 5.03 -22.15 -8.57
N LEU A 82 3.81 -21.78 -8.18
CA LEU A 82 2.63 -22.66 -8.23
C LEU A 82 2.24 -23.13 -9.63
N TYR A 83 2.36 -22.25 -10.62
CA TYR A 83 2.07 -22.56 -12.03
C TYR A 83 3.15 -21.90 -12.90
N PRO A 84 3.70 -22.63 -13.89
CA PRO A 84 4.77 -22.11 -14.73
C PRO A 84 4.30 -20.95 -15.61
N GLU A 85 5.11 -19.89 -15.67
CA GLU A 85 4.88 -18.77 -16.57
C GLU A 85 4.91 -19.25 -18.05
N PRO A 86 4.01 -18.73 -18.92
CA PRO A 86 3.12 -17.58 -18.73
C PRO A 86 1.69 -17.95 -18.29
N HIS A 87 1.42 -19.20 -17.87
CA HIS A 87 0.05 -19.69 -17.65
C HIS A 87 -0.71 -18.97 -16.53
N TRP A 88 0.01 -18.29 -15.65
CA TRP A 88 -0.53 -17.47 -14.56
C TRP A 88 -1.26 -16.20 -15.05
N TYR A 89 -0.83 -15.60 -16.17
CA TYR A 89 -1.33 -14.29 -16.59
C TYR A 89 -2.75 -14.34 -17.16
N THR A 90 -3.67 -13.71 -16.43
CA THR A 90 -5.09 -13.68 -16.76
C THR A 90 -5.43 -12.62 -17.84
N THR A 91 -4.44 -11.82 -18.27
CA THR A 91 -4.55 -10.88 -19.41
C THR A 91 -4.48 -11.53 -20.80
N THR A 92 -4.27 -12.86 -20.85
CA THR A 92 -4.17 -13.71 -22.05
C THR A 92 -5.26 -13.40 -23.09
N PRO A 93 -4.94 -13.26 -24.39
CA PRO A 93 -3.69 -13.68 -25.04
C PRO A 93 -2.55 -12.66 -25.04
N ARG A 94 -2.75 -11.42 -24.56
CA ARG A 94 -1.70 -10.39 -24.49
C ARG A 94 -1.09 -10.37 -23.09
N THR A 95 0.19 -10.74 -22.95
CA THR A 95 0.88 -10.76 -21.65
C THR A 95 2.28 -10.13 -21.77
N PRO A 96 2.91 -9.69 -20.66
CA PRO A 96 4.26 -9.13 -20.72
C PRO A 96 5.32 -10.14 -21.19
N TYR A 97 5.02 -11.44 -21.17
CA TYR A 97 5.91 -12.49 -21.68
C TYR A 97 5.86 -12.68 -23.20
N ASN A 98 4.75 -12.32 -23.86
CA ASN A 98 4.55 -12.57 -25.29
C ASN A 98 4.37 -11.29 -26.14
N ASP A 99 4.20 -10.13 -25.50
CA ASP A 99 4.17 -8.83 -26.14
C ASP A 99 5.32 -7.93 -25.61
N PRO A 100 6.41 -7.76 -26.37
CA PRO A 100 7.48 -6.82 -26.02
C PRO A 100 7.05 -5.33 -25.96
N SER A 101 5.84 -5.00 -26.43
CA SER A 101 5.22 -3.68 -26.32
C SER A 101 4.19 -3.57 -25.18
N PHE A 102 4.13 -4.56 -24.29
CA PHE A 102 3.21 -4.55 -23.16
C PHE A 102 3.44 -3.31 -22.26
N PRO A 103 2.37 -2.60 -21.86
CA PRO A 103 2.51 -1.35 -21.13
C PRO A 103 3.24 -1.52 -19.80
N GLY A 104 4.32 -0.76 -19.63
CA GLY A 104 5.17 -0.78 -18.44
C GLY A 104 6.28 -1.83 -18.45
N LEU A 105 6.41 -2.65 -19.50
CA LEU A 105 7.55 -3.55 -19.68
C LEU A 105 8.78 -2.75 -20.14
N ILE A 106 9.82 -2.73 -19.32
CA ILE A 106 11.08 -2.00 -19.57
C ILE A 106 12.23 -2.94 -19.21
N ASP A 107 13.17 -3.15 -20.13
CA ASP A 107 14.37 -3.99 -19.96
C ASP A 107 14.11 -5.40 -19.38
N GLY A 108 12.91 -5.95 -19.58
CA GLY A 108 12.49 -7.27 -19.09
C GLY A 108 11.82 -7.27 -17.72
N THR A 109 11.56 -6.11 -17.10
CA THR A 109 10.80 -5.97 -15.86
C THR A 109 9.53 -5.13 -16.05
N LEU A 110 8.49 -5.44 -15.27
CA LEU A 110 7.19 -4.76 -15.35
C LEU A 110 7.07 -3.69 -14.26
N HIS A 111 6.80 -2.46 -14.69
CA HIS A 111 6.67 -1.28 -13.83
C HIS A 111 5.28 -0.64 -13.95
N SER A 112 4.91 0.19 -12.97
CA SER A 112 3.69 0.99 -13.07
C SER A 112 3.88 2.17 -14.02
N ILE A 113 2.98 2.31 -14.98
CA ILE A 113 2.93 3.46 -15.89
C ILE A 113 2.19 4.66 -15.24
N ALA A 114 2.15 5.80 -15.95
CA ALA A 114 1.40 6.98 -15.56
C ALA A 114 -0.12 6.74 -15.54
N MET A 115 -0.83 7.41 -14.62
CA MET A 115 -2.29 7.44 -14.63
C MET A 115 -2.81 8.27 -15.82
N PRO A 116 -3.86 7.83 -16.55
CA PRO A 116 -4.42 8.59 -17.66
C PRO A 116 -4.91 9.99 -17.25
N ASN A 117 -4.61 11.00 -18.08
CA ASN A 117 -5.15 12.34 -17.93
C ASN A 117 -6.63 12.34 -18.34
N LEU A 118 -7.55 12.44 -17.37
CA LEU A 118 -9.00 12.28 -17.57
C LEU A 118 -9.65 13.40 -18.40
N HIS A 119 -8.91 14.45 -18.77
CA HIS A 119 -9.38 15.47 -19.70
C HIS A 119 -9.04 15.16 -21.17
N THR A 120 -8.03 14.32 -21.43
CA THR A 120 -7.45 14.16 -22.78
C THR A 120 -6.96 12.74 -23.12
N CYS A 121 -7.15 11.76 -22.24
CA CYS A 121 -6.70 10.38 -22.47
C CYS A 121 -7.38 9.77 -23.72
N SER A 122 -6.64 9.01 -24.50
CA SER A 122 -7.24 8.14 -25.51
C SER A 122 -7.80 6.87 -24.86
N ARG A 123 -8.69 6.17 -25.60
CA ARG A 123 -9.11 4.81 -25.24
C ARG A 123 -7.93 3.86 -25.03
N GLN A 124 -6.84 4.05 -25.79
CA GLN A 124 -5.63 3.25 -25.69
C GLN A 124 -4.87 3.51 -24.39
N ASP A 125 -4.76 4.77 -23.94
CA ASP A 125 -4.12 5.09 -22.66
C ASP A 125 -4.85 4.43 -21.47
N VAL A 126 -6.18 4.39 -21.53
CA VAL A 126 -7.02 3.73 -20.50
C VAL A 126 -6.88 2.21 -20.57
N LEU A 127 -6.85 1.63 -21.78
CA LEU A 127 -6.62 0.20 -21.97
C LEU A 127 -5.23 -0.23 -21.50
N ASP A 128 -4.18 0.53 -21.82
CA ASP A 128 -2.83 0.22 -21.38
C ASP A 128 -2.65 0.42 -19.87
N TYR A 129 -3.36 1.37 -19.25
CA TYR A 129 -3.42 1.48 -17.79
C TYR A 129 -4.12 0.29 -17.14
N PHE A 130 -5.20 -0.20 -17.74
CA PHE A 130 -5.92 -1.39 -17.28
C PHE A 130 -5.07 -2.66 -17.42
N ASP A 131 -4.55 -2.94 -18.62
CA ASP A 131 -3.67 -4.08 -18.90
C ASP A 131 -2.45 -4.06 -17.94
N ASN A 132 -1.81 -2.89 -17.72
CA ASN A 132 -0.72 -2.73 -16.76
C ASN A 132 -1.14 -2.99 -15.31
N THR A 133 -2.26 -2.42 -14.86
CA THR A 133 -2.78 -2.61 -13.49
C THR A 133 -3.02 -4.08 -13.19
N TRP A 134 -3.68 -4.77 -14.11
CA TRP A 134 -4.06 -6.17 -13.95
C TRP A 134 -2.84 -7.10 -13.96
N ALA A 135 -1.89 -6.85 -14.88
CA ALA A 135 -0.65 -7.61 -14.98
C ALA A 135 0.29 -7.40 -13.79
N LEU A 136 0.30 -6.23 -13.15
CA LEU A 136 1.06 -5.99 -11.92
C LEU A 136 0.54 -6.85 -10.76
N THR A 137 -0.79 -6.98 -10.61
CA THR A 137 -1.39 -7.90 -9.64
C THR A 137 -1.04 -9.35 -9.96
N ASP A 138 -1.23 -9.80 -11.20
CA ASP A 138 -0.89 -11.17 -11.59
C ASP A 138 0.59 -11.46 -11.35
N MET A 139 1.51 -10.54 -11.72
CA MET A 139 2.94 -10.65 -11.41
C MET A 139 3.22 -10.83 -9.91
N LEU A 140 2.62 -10.01 -9.04
CA LEU A 140 2.86 -10.11 -7.60
C LEU A 140 2.40 -11.47 -7.06
N PHE A 141 1.25 -11.96 -7.51
CA PHE A 141 0.68 -13.22 -7.05
C PHE A 141 1.25 -14.48 -7.74
N SER A 142 1.97 -14.37 -8.87
CA SER A 142 2.68 -15.52 -9.46
C SER A 142 3.88 -15.99 -8.63
N SER A 143 4.32 -15.17 -7.67
CA SER A 143 5.40 -15.47 -6.74
C SER A 143 5.14 -16.63 -5.77
N PHE A 144 3.89 -17.02 -5.53
CA PHE A 144 3.56 -17.99 -4.48
C PHE A 144 3.98 -19.41 -4.88
N GLN A 145 4.62 -20.14 -3.96
CA GLN A 145 5.10 -21.50 -4.22
C GLN A 145 4.07 -22.60 -3.93
N HIS A 146 3.10 -22.37 -3.02
CA HIS A 146 2.15 -23.39 -2.55
C HIS A 146 0.74 -22.81 -2.30
N GLU A 147 -0.33 -23.57 -2.55
CA GLU A 147 -1.72 -23.10 -2.33
C GLU A 147 -2.00 -22.78 -0.85
N ASP A 148 -1.39 -23.53 0.08
CA ASP A 148 -1.50 -23.26 1.52
C ASP A 148 -1.06 -21.84 1.88
N ALA A 149 -0.08 -21.27 1.15
CA ALA A 149 0.37 -19.89 1.36
C ALA A 149 -0.68 -18.85 0.90
N PHE A 150 -1.55 -19.17 -0.06
CA PHE A 150 -2.67 -18.31 -0.44
C PHE A 150 -3.74 -18.20 0.66
N VAL A 151 -3.98 -19.30 1.38
CA VAL A 151 -5.05 -19.39 2.40
C VAL A 151 -4.54 -19.21 3.84
N GLN A 152 -3.22 -19.11 4.04
CA GLN A 152 -2.62 -18.72 5.30
C GLN A 152 -2.96 -17.25 5.64
N PRO A 153 -3.52 -16.95 6.83
CA PRO A 153 -3.71 -15.56 7.28
C PRO A 153 -2.38 -14.95 7.76
N PRO A 154 -2.19 -13.62 7.63
CA PRO A 154 -1.00 -12.93 8.13
C PRO A 154 -0.74 -13.15 9.64
N PRO A 155 0.53 -13.15 10.12
CA PRO A 155 0.91 -13.49 11.52
C PRO A 155 0.37 -12.55 12.62
N HIS A 156 -0.35 -11.49 12.27
CA HIS A 156 -1.05 -10.63 13.22
C HIS A 156 -2.56 -10.93 13.31
N HIS A 157 -3.12 -11.75 12.41
CA HIS A 157 -4.53 -12.20 12.40
C HIS A 157 -5.60 -11.08 12.35
N LEU A 158 -5.25 -9.90 11.81
CA LEU A 158 -6.18 -8.74 11.66
C LEU A 158 -6.62 -8.50 10.20
N ARG A 159 -6.14 -9.33 9.26
CA ARG A 159 -6.40 -9.23 7.81
C ARG A 159 -6.71 -10.64 7.28
N HIS A 160 -7.39 -10.71 6.13
CA HIS A 160 -7.69 -11.98 5.47
C HIS A 160 -6.44 -12.63 4.85
N PRO A 161 -6.50 -13.92 4.46
CA PRO A 161 -5.48 -14.56 3.63
C PRO A 161 -5.33 -13.93 2.26
N MET A 162 -4.25 -14.27 1.57
CA MET A 162 -3.87 -13.71 0.27
C MET A 162 -4.90 -14.02 -0.85
N ALA A 163 -5.62 -15.15 -0.76
CA ALA A 163 -6.75 -15.49 -1.63
C ALA A 163 -7.84 -14.38 -1.66
N PHE A 164 -8.09 -13.71 -0.53
CA PHE A 164 -8.98 -12.54 -0.49
C PHE A 164 -8.44 -11.40 -1.35
N TYR A 165 -7.15 -11.08 -1.22
CA TYR A 165 -6.53 -9.95 -1.90
C TYR A 165 -6.40 -10.16 -3.41
N TYR A 166 -6.40 -11.41 -3.89
CA TYR A 166 -6.43 -11.74 -5.32
C TYR A 166 -7.86 -11.68 -5.91
N GLY A 167 -8.87 -12.15 -5.16
CA GLY A 167 -10.28 -12.14 -5.61
C GLY A 167 -11.02 -10.80 -5.40
N HIS A 168 -10.65 -10.02 -4.37
CA HIS A 168 -11.38 -8.82 -3.96
C HIS A 168 -11.32 -7.66 -4.97
N PRO A 169 -10.16 -7.27 -5.54
CA PRO A 169 -10.12 -6.23 -6.58
C PRO A 169 -11.00 -6.60 -7.78
N THR A 170 -10.92 -7.85 -8.22
CA THR A 170 -11.73 -8.46 -9.29
C THR A 170 -13.24 -8.28 -9.03
N CYS A 171 -13.70 -8.69 -7.85
CA CYS A 171 -15.08 -8.51 -7.38
C CYS A 171 -15.50 -7.03 -7.29
N PHE A 172 -14.57 -6.16 -6.89
CA PHE A 172 -14.81 -4.73 -6.78
C PHE A 172 -15.12 -4.09 -8.14
N TYR A 173 -14.41 -4.43 -9.22
CA TYR A 173 -14.77 -3.96 -10.58
C TYR A 173 -16.22 -4.31 -10.93
N VAL A 174 -16.62 -5.58 -10.78
CA VAL A 174 -17.98 -6.03 -11.09
C VAL A 174 -19.00 -5.25 -10.27
N ASN A 175 -18.80 -5.15 -8.96
CA ASN A 175 -19.75 -4.48 -8.06
C ASN A 175 -19.83 -2.96 -8.29
N LYS A 176 -18.72 -2.27 -8.59
CA LYS A 176 -18.77 -0.83 -8.93
C LYS A 176 -19.35 -0.58 -10.31
N CYS A 177 -19.04 -1.41 -11.30
CA CYS A 177 -19.65 -1.31 -12.63
C CYS A 177 -21.17 -1.54 -12.57
N ARG A 178 -21.65 -2.49 -11.75
CA ARG A 178 -23.09 -2.66 -11.49
C ARG A 178 -23.74 -1.45 -10.83
N LEU A 179 -23.10 -0.87 -9.81
CA LEU A 179 -23.61 0.34 -9.14
C LEU A 179 -23.61 1.58 -10.05
N ALA A 180 -22.68 1.67 -11.00
CA ALA A 180 -22.66 2.69 -12.03
C ALA A 180 -23.66 2.43 -13.17
N GLY A 181 -24.23 1.23 -13.29
CA GLY A 181 -25.10 0.82 -14.40
C GLY A 181 -24.36 0.43 -15.69
N LEU A 182 -23.07 0.10 -15.59
CA LEU A 182 -22.26 -0.48 -16.68
C LEU A 182 -22.54 -1.97 -16.88
N LEU A 183 -23.09 -2.64 -15.86
CA LEU A 183 -23.40 -4.07 -15.86
C LEU A 183 -24.78 -4.31 -15.23
N ASP A 184 -25.62 -5.11 -15.88
CA ASP A 184 -26.97 -5.45 -15.39
C ASP A 184 -26.95 -6.45 -14.22
N GLY A 185 -25.89 -7.24 -14.08
CA GLY A 185 -25.82 -8.37 -13.14
C GLY A 185 -24.40 -8.71 -12.66
N PRO A 186 -24.28 -9.61 -11.66
CA PRO A 186 -22.98 -10.14 -11.23
C PRO A 186 -22.38 -11.08 -12.28
N VAL A 187 -21.08 -11.36 -12.18
CA VAL A 187 -20.41 -12.36 -13.03
C VAL A 187 -20.56 -13.77 -12.43
N ASP A 188 -20.40 -13.92 -11.11
CA ASP A 188 -20.49 -15.23 -10.44
C ASP A 188 -21.54 -15.30 -9.29
N ALA A 189 -21.85 -14.18 -8.66
CA ALA A 189 -22.64 -14.01 -7.44
C ALA A 189 -22.06 -14.64 -6.16
N TYR A 190 -21.48 -15.85 -6.21
CA TYR A 190 -20.84 -16.47 -5.05
C TYR A 190 -19.51 -15.80 -4.73
N TYR A 191 -18.64 -15.58 -5.73
CA TYR A 191 -17.41 -14.81 -5.54
C TYR A 191 -17.67 -13.33 -5.23
N GLU A 192 -18.69 -12.71 -5.84
CA GLU A 192 -19.07 -11.36 -5.43
C GLU A 192 -19.49 -11.30 -3.95
N ASP A 193 -20.24 -12.29 -3.42
CA ASP A 193 -20.57 -12.32 -1.98
C ASP A 193 -19.38 -12.68 -1.07
N LEU A 194 -18.56 -13.64 -1.50
CA LEU A 194 -17.40 -14.11 -0.74
C LEU A 194 -16.36 -12.99 -0.55
N PHE A 195 -16.09 -12.25 -1.63
CA PHE A 195 -15.04 -11.24 -1.69
C PHE A 195 -15.54 -9.80 -1.45
N GLN A 196 -16.84 -9.46 -1.51
CA GLN A 196 -17.27 -8.06 -1.29
C GLN A 196 -16.97 -7.50 0.11
N VAL A 197 -16.88 -8.36 1.13
CA VAL A 197 -16.72 -7.94 2.52
C VAL A 197 -15.25 -7.64 2.81
N GLY A 198 -14.88 -6.36 2.74
CA GLY A 198 -13.59 -5.86 3.22
C GLY A 198 -13.40 -6.01 4.73
N VAL A 199 -12.17 -5.86 5.19
CA VAL A 199 -11.86 -5.86 6.63
C VAL A 199 -12.39 -4.56 7.25
N ASP A 200 -13.45 -4.65 8.05
CA ASP A 200 -13.93 -3.53 8.86
C ASP A 200 -12.85 -3.13 9.89
N GLU A 201 -12.18 -2.00 9.64
CA GLU A 201 -11.12 -1.47 10.50
C GLU A 201 -11.64 -1.00 11.86
N MET A 202 -12.94 -0.75 11.99
CA MET A 202 -13.59 -0.37 13.24
C MET A 202 -13.96 -1.61 14.09
N ARG A 203 -13.84 -2.82 13.54
CA ARG A 203 -14.02 -4.12 14.21
C ARG A 203 -12.75 -4.97 14.14
N TRP A 204 -11.69 -4.45 14.75
CA TRP A 204 -10.45 -5.16 15.03
C TRP A 204 -10.65 -6.39 15.96
N ASP A 205 -11.78 -6.46 16.65
CA ASP A 205 -12.20 -7.53 17.55
C ASP A 205 -13.02 -8.65 16.86
N ASP A 206 -13.41 -8.47 15.59
CA ASP A 206 -14.02 -9.57 14.82
C ASP A 206 -12.94 -10.56 14.37
N MET A 207 -12.65 -11.50 15.27
CA MET A 207 -11.70 -12.61 15.10
C MET A 207 -12.34 -13.86 14.47
N SER A 208 -13.61 -13.80 14.04
CA SER A 208 -14.32 -14.96 13.43
C SER A 208 -13.92 -15.24 11.98
N LYS A 209 -12.96 -14.47 11.43
CA LYS A 209 -12.59 -14.38 10.01
C LYS A 209 -12.00 -15.65 9.38
N ASN A 210 -11.76 -16.72 10.14
CA ASN A 210 -11.14 -17.97 9.69
C ASN A 210 -12.12 -19.15 9.51
N GLU A 211 -13.43 -18.94 9.58
CA GLU A 211 -14.44 -19.99 9.33
C GLU A 211 -14.87 -20.14 7.85
N LYS A 212 -14.32 -19.31 6.95
CA LYS A 212 -14.59 -19.39 5.51
C LYS A 212 -13.65 -20.38 4.81
N GLU A 213 -14.22 -21.33 4.07
CA GLU A 213 -13.47 -22.08 3.04
C GLU A 213 -13.18 -21.11 1.88
N TRP A 214 -11.90 -21.01 1.48
CA TRP A 214 -11.47 -20.18 0.35
C TRP A 214 -11.45 -21.02 -0.95
N PRO A 215 -11.68 -20.41 -2.13
CA PRO A 215 -11.69 -21.16 -3.39
C PRO A 215 -10.27 -21.57 -3.81
N LEU A 216 -10.16 -22.52 -4.73
CA LEU A 216 -8.88 -22.90 -5.32
C LEU A 216 -8.29 -21.76 -6.15
N VAL A 217 -6.96 -21.73 -6.28
CA VAL A 217 -6.27 -20.64 -6.99
C VAL A 217 -6.70 -20.60 -8.47
N ASP A 218 -6.81 -21.75 -9.12
CA ASP A 218 -7.32 -21.89 -10.50
C ASP A 218 -8.72 -21.29 -10.70
N ASP A 219 -9.62 -21.49 -9.74
CA ASP A 219 -10.99 -20.99 -9.84
C ASP A 219 -11.02 -19.45 -9.74
N VAL A 220 -10.20 -18.86 -8.84
CA VAL A 220 -10.06 -17.40 -8.73
C VAL A 220 -9.38 -16.82 -9.97
N GLN A 221 -8.41 -17.51 -10.58
CA GLN A 221 -7.84 -17.12 -11.87
C GLN A 221 -8.87 -17.20 -13.01
N ALA A 222 -9.74 -18.21 -13.04
CA ALA A 222 -10.80 -18.33 -14.05
C ALA A 222 -11.84 -17.20 -13.91
N TYR A 223 -12.20 -16.83 -12.68
CA TYR A 223 -13.00 -15.65 -12.39
C TYR A 223 -12.31 -14.36 -12.85
N ARG A 224 -11.01 -14.19 -12.54
CA ARG A 224 -10.20 -13.05 -13.00
C ARG A 224 -10.16 -12.93 -14.52
N ARG A 225 -9.87 -14.01 -15.25
CA ARG A 225 -9.91 -14.03 -16.74
C ARG A 225 -11.26 -13.55 -17.28
N THR A 226 -12.36 -14.02 -16.68
CA THR A 226 -13.73 -13.66 -17.10
C THR A 226 -14.03 -12.18 -16.85
N VAL A 227 -13.64 -11.65 -15.70
CA VAL A 227 -13.85 -10.22 -15.36
C VAL A 227 -12.92 -9.31 -16.18
N TYR A 228 -11.67 -9.70 -16.40
CA TYR A 228 -10.73 -8.94 -17.24
C TYR A 228 -11.30 -8.71 -18.65
N GLU A 229 -11.74 -9.75 -19.35
CA GLU A 229 -12.34 -9.63 -20.69
C GLU A 229 -13.63 -8.79 -20.68
N LEU A 230 -14.44 -8.88 -19.62
CA LEU A 230 -15.64 -8.07 -19.46
C LEU A 230 -15.30 -6.57 -19.31
N ILE A 231 -14.39 -6.22 -18.41
CA ILE A 231 -13.97 -4.82 -18.17
C ILE A 231 -13.22 -4.25 -19.38
N LYS A 232 -12.38 -5.07 -20.04
CA LYS A 232 -11.73 -4.74 -21.32
C LYS A 232 -12.77 -4.45 -22.40
N GLY A 233 -13.82 -5.26 -22.49
CA GLY A 233 -14.97 -5.04 -23.38
C GLY A 233 -15.71 -3.72 -23.11
N LEU A 234 -15.89 -3.35 -21.83
CA LEU A 234 -16.44 -2.04 -21.45
C LEU A 234 -15.51 -0.90 -21.91
N ILE A 235 -14.21 -0.95 -21.58
CA ILE A 235 -13.21 0.07 -22.00
C ILE A 235 -13.20 0.23 -23.53
N LEU A 236 -13.26 -0.88 -24.27
CA LEU A 236 -13.26 -0.89 -25.74
C LEU A 236 -14.54 -0.35 -26.38
N SER A 237 -15.66 -0.25 -25.66
CA SER A 237 -16.96 0.16 -26.19
C SER A 237 -17.60 1.39 -25.53
N HIS A 238 -17.06 1.88 -24.41
CA HIS A 238 -17.68 2.96 -23.65
C HIS A 238 -17.66 4.31 -24.42
N PRO A 239 -18.78 5.08 -24.48
CA PRO A 239 -18.83 6.38 -25.16
C PRO A 239 -17.93 7.47 -24.56
N ASP A 240 -17.76 7.50 -23.23
CA ASP A 240 -16.84 8.46 -22.56
C ASP A 240 -15.36 8.27 -22.97
N LEU A 241 -15.03 7.23 -23.75
CA LEU A 241 -13.68 6.92 -24.22
C LEU A 241 -13.56 7.02 -25.76
N GLU A 242 -14.52 7.67 -26.43
CA GLU A 242 -14.39 7.99 -27.85
C GLU A 242 -13.40 9.12 -28.10
N ASP A 243 -12.81 9.15 -29.31
CA ASP A 243 -11.87 10.21 -29.71
C ASP A 243 -12.52 11.60 -29.61
N GLY A 244 -11.93 12.48 -28.80
CA GLY A 244 -12.45 13.82 -28.55
C GLY A 244 -13.56 13.90 -27.50
N HIS A 245 -13.67 12.92 -26.60
CA HIS A 245 -14.56 12.98 -25.44
C HIS A 245 -14.32 14.23 -24.57
N GLY A 246 -15.36 14.63 -23.81
CA GLY A 246 -15.23 15.67 -22.77
C GLY A 246 -14.62 15.12 -21.47
N PRO A 247 -14.22 15.99 -20.52
CA PRO A 247 -13.60 15.56 -19.26
C PRO A 247 -14.39 14.47 -18.52
N ILE A 248 -13.69 13.40 -18.15
CA ILE A 248 -14.23 12.33 -17.29
C ILE A 248 -14.15 12.82 -15.84
N THR A 249 -15.27 12.77 -15.14
CA THR A 249 -15.44 13.35 -13.79
C THR A 249 -16.14 12.36 -12.86
N ALA A 250 -16.22 12.67 -11.56
CA ALA A 250 -16.96 11.86 -10.58
C ALA A 250 -18.47 11.69 -10.89
N THR A 251 -19.03 12.40 -11.88
CA THR A 251 -20.40 12.19 -12.40
C THR A 251 -20.47 11.33 -13.66
N SER A 252 -19.34 11.03 -14.29
CA SER A 252 -19.26 10.18 -15.48
C SER A 252 -19.41 8.71 -15.10
N GLN A 253 -20.09 7.91 -15.94
CA GLN A 253 -20.30 6.50 -15.67
C GLN A 253 -18.97 5.71 -15.67
N SER A 254 -18.07 6.09 -16.59
CA SER A 254 -16.70 5.58 -16.70
C SER A 254 -15.82 5.80 -15.45
N TRP A 255 -16.19 6.68 -14.52
CA TRP A 255 -15.46 6.89 -13.26
C TRP A 255 -15.30 5.60 -12.44
N ALA A 256 -16.24 4.66 -12.56
CA ALA A 256 -16.17 3.34 -11.92
C ALA A 256 -15.02 2.46 -12.43
N LEU A 257 -14.58 2.65 -13.68
CA LEU A 257 -13.44 1.92 -14.26
C LEU A 257 -12.13 2.38 -13.60
N PHE A 258 -11.94 3.69 -13.48
CA PHE A 258 -10.78 4.29 -12.79
C PHE A 258 -10.78 3.98 -11.29
N MET A 259 -11.96 4.02 -10.65
CA MET A 259 -12.11 3.54 -9.27
C MET A 259 -11.65 2.09 -9.09
N GLY A 260 -11.96 1.22 -10.06
CA GLY A 260 -11.51 -0.18 -10.05
C GLY A 260 -9.99 -0.32 -10.17
N MET A 261 -9.37 0.40 -11.12
CA MET A 261 -7.92 0.37 -11.34
C MET A 261 -7.14 0.92 -10.13
N GLU A 262 -7.56 2.06 -9.57
CA GLU A 262 -6.91 2.63 -8.37
C GLU A 262 -7.11 1.76 -7.13
N HIS A 263 -8.29 1.11 -7.00
CA HIS A 263 -8.54 0.17 -5.94
C HIS A 263 -7.64 -1.08 -6.04
N GLU A 264 -7.45 -1.62 -7.23
CA GLU A 264 -6.53 -2.74 -7.46
C GLU A 264 -5.08 -2.34 -7.15
N ARG A 265 -4.67 -1.09 -7.44
CA ARG A 265 -3.33 -0.56 -7.10
C ARG A 265 -3.12 -0.38 -5.59
N ILE A 266 -4.14 0.03 -4.83
CA ILE A 266 -4.10 -0.01 -3.36
C ILE A 266 -3.94 -1.44 -2.85
N HIS A 267 -4.62 -2.40 -3.48
CA HIS A 267 -4.53 -3.81 -3.12
C HIS A 267 -3.18 -4.45 -3.52
N LEU A 268 -2.53 -3.99 -4.58
CA LEU A 268 -1.15 -4.35 -4.94
C LEU A 268 -0.17 -3.95 -3.84
N GLU A 269 -0.18 -2.68 -3.41
CA GLU A 269 0.67 -2.20 -2.31
C GLU A 269 0.37 -2.97 -1.01
N THR A 270 -0.92 -3.09 -0.65
CA THR A 270 -1.35 -3.81 0.56
C THR A 270 -0.87 -5.26 0.55
N SER A 271 -1.02 -5.97 -0.57
CA SER A 271 -0.58 -7.36 -0.70
C SER A 271 0.94 -7.49 -0.55
N SER A 272 1.71 -6.59 -1.16
CA SER A 272 3.17 -6.62 -1.08
C SER A 272 3.70 -6.51 0.36
N VAL A 273 3.08 -5.66 1.19
CA VAL A 273 3.43 -5.51 2.61
C VAL A 273 3.02 -6.74 3.42
N LEU A 274 1.84 -7.31 3.16
CA LEU A 274 1.41 -8.54 3.85
C LEU A 274 2.33 -9.72 3.49
N MET A 275 2.69 -9.90 2.22
CA MET A 275 3.65 -10.92 1.77
C MET A 275 5.03 -10.75 2.44
N GLN A 276 5.49 -9.52 2.65
CA GLN A 276 6.71 -9.22 3.41
C GLN A 276 6.63 -9.71 4.87
N GLU A 277 5.43 -9.72 5.49
CA GLU A 277 5.21 -10.26 6.85
C GLU A 277 5.12 -11.79 6.92
N HIS A 278 4.72 -12.46 5.84
CA HIS A 278 4.71 -13.93 5.73
C HIS A 278 6.13 -14.53 5.75
N ALA A 279 6.21 -15.87 5.85
CA ALA A 279 7.46 -16.60 5.71
C ALA A 279 8.04 -16.37 4.31
N VAL A 280 9.36 -16.18 4.21
CA VAL A 280 10.04 -15.94 2.93
C VAL A 280 9.88 -17.13 1.98
N ASP A 281 9.97 -18.34 2.53
CA ASP A 281 9.85 -19.62 1.80
C ASP A 281 8.48 -19.83 1.11
N ASN A 282 7.46 -19.02 1.42
CA ASN A 282 6.18 -19.05 0.71
C ASN A 282 6.29 -18.50 -0.73
N PHE A 283 7.38 -17.80 -1.07
CA PHE A 283 7.50 -17.01 -2.30
C PHE A 283 8.79 -17.27 -3.08
N VAL A 284 8.75 -17.04 -4.39
CA VAL A 284 9.88 -16.91 -5.30
C VAL A 284 9.74 -15.58 -6.05
N LYS A 285 10.83 -14.82 -6.24
CA LYS A 285 10.75 -13.53 -6.96
C LYS A 285 10.37 -13.77 -8.43
N PRO A 286 9.25 -13.22 -8.94
CA PRO A 286 8.89 -13.34 -10.35
C PRO A 286 9.96 -12.73 -11.26
N ALA A 287 10.19 -13.32 -12.44
CA ALA A 287 11.22 -12.85 -13.37
C ALA A 287 11.00 -11.39 -13.83
N LEU A 288 9.73 -11.01 -14.01
CA LEU A 288 9.33 -9.64 -14.38
C LEU A 288 9.36 -8.66 -13.20
N PHE A 289 9.51 -9.12 -11.96
CA PHE A 289 9.46 -8.25 -10.78
C PHE A 289 10.76 -7.44 -10.63
N PRO A 290 10.69 -6.10 -10.57
CA PRO A 290 11.87 -5.24 -10.48
C PRO A 290 12.82 -5.61 -9.34
N ASP A 291 14.11 -5.62 -9.64
CA ASP A 291 15.15 -5.94 -8.65
C ASP A 291 15.16 -4.94 -7.49
N VAL A 292 15.75 -5.38 -6.37
CA VAL A 292 16.06 -4.50 -5.23
C VAL A 292 16.93 -3.32 -5.68
N HIS A 293 16.79 -2.18 -5.02
CA HIS A 293 17.52 -0.97 -5.35
C HIS A 293 19.04 -1.23 -5.36
N PRO A 294 19.81 -0.78 -6.38
CA PRO A 294 21.21 -1.18 -6.58
C PRO A 294 22.16 -0.96 -5.40
N SER A 295 21.83 -0.05 -4.48
CA SER A 295 22.58 0.15 -3.23
C SER A 295 22.60 -1.07 -2.30
N ALA A 296 21.68 -2.03 -2.47
CA ALA A 296 21.61 -3.25 -1.69
C ALA A 296 22.87 -4.12 -1.81
N HIS A 297 23.66 -3.89 -2.87
CA HIS A 297 24.82 -4.69 -3.24
C HIS A 297 26.15 -3.96 -2.99
N GLY A 298 27.24 -4.74 -2.93
CA GLY A 298 28.60 -4.19 -2.89
C GLY A 298 29.07 -3.66 -1.53
N ARG A 299 28.25 -3.73 -0.47
CA ARG A 299 28.64 -3.42 0.91
C ARG A 299 28.24 -4.53 1.87
N LEU A 300 29.14 -4.89 2.79
CA LEU A 300 28.81 -5.70 3.95
C LEU A 300 28.36 -4.75 5.09
N PRO A 301 27.23 -5.01 5.76
CA PRO A 301 26.77 -4.16 6.85
C PRO A 301 27.70 -4.23 8.06
N ALA A 302 28.00 -3.08 8.67
CA ALA A 302 28.64 -3.06 9.97
C ALA A 302 27.74 -3.72 11.03
N LYS A 303 28.34 -4.54 11.91
CA LYS A 303 27.67 -5.11 13.10
C LYS A 303 27.26 -4.04 14.14
N THR A 304 27.87 -2.87 14.06
CA THR A 304 27.57 -1.71 14.90
C THR A 304 27.65 -0.49 13.97
N PRO A 305 26.51 -0.05 13.41
CA PRO A 305 26.50 1.03 12.43
C PRO A 305 26.91 2.36 13.05
N VAL A 306 27.69 3.14 12.31
CA VAL A 306 28.20 4.45 12.71
C VAL A 306 27.66 5.54 11.78
N GLU A 307 27.12 6.61 12.38
CA GLU A 307 26.63 7.78 11.65
C GLU A 307 27.76 8.44 10.84
N GLY A 308 27.47 8.80 9.59
CA GLY A 308 28.46 9.34 8.65
C GLY A 308 29.36 8.28 8.00
N VAL A 309 29.20 6.99 8.33
CA VAL A 309 29.94 5.87 7.72
C VAL A 309 28.96 4.87 7.10
N ASP A 310 28.06 4.31 7.91
CA ASP A 310 27.10 3.27 7.50
C ASP A 310 25.73 3.84 7.13
N PHE A 311 25.41 5.05 7.62
CA PHE A 311 24.18 5.79 7.32
C PHE A 311 24.43 7.30 7.40
N PRO A 312 23.69 8.14 6.65
CA PRO A 312 23.91 9.59 6.63
C PRO A 312 23.49 10.26 7.95
N ALA A 313 24.13 11.39 8.27
CA ALA A 313 23.79 12.20 9.43
C ALA A 313 22.52 13.05 9.16
N ASN A 314 21.45 12.77 9.90
CA ASN A 314 20.13 13.35 9.62
C ASN A 314 19.95 14.73 10.31
N ARG A 315 20.46 15.78 9.66
CA ARG A 315 20.39 17.15 10.20
C ARG A 315 18.95 17.70 10.23
N MET A 316 18.68 18.58 11.19
CA MET A 316 17.44 19.36 11.20
C MET A 316 17.54 20.57 10.25
N ILE A 317 16.53 20.78 9.42
CA ILE A 317 16.35 21.96 8.56
C ILE A 317 15.24 22.86 9.11
N ALA A 318 15.46 24.18 9.09
CA ALA A 318 14.45 25.14 9.50
C ALA A 318 13.41 25.37 8.40
N VAL A 319 12.13 25.37 8.78
CA VAL A 319 10.98 25.60 7.90
C VAL A 319 10.23 26.82 8.43
N ALA A 320 10.01 27.81 7.56
CA ALA A 320 9.45 29.10 7.96
C ALA A 320 8.01 29.05 8.49
N GLY A 321 7.30 27.94 8.29
CA GLY A 321 5.84 27.87 8.45
C GLY A 321 5.13 28.56 7.29
N GLY A 322 3.81 28.70 7.40
CA GLY A 322 2.96 29.31 6.39
C GLY A 322 1.52 28.78 6.46
N ASP A 323 0.65 29.38 5.66
CA ASP A 323 -0.68 28.81 5.39
C ASP A 323 -0.56 27.69 4.36
N VAL A 324 -1.15 26.54 4.66
CA VAL A 324 -1.17 25.37 3.79
C VAL A 324 -2.59 25.12 3.33
N ARG A 325 -2.83 25.10 2.02
CA ARG A 325 -4.12 24.69 1.46
C ARG A 325 -4.09 23.20 1.09
N LEU A 326 -4.93 22.43 1.76
CA LEU A 326 -5.19 21.02 1.48
C LEU A 326 -6.46 20.88 0.62
N GLY A 327 -6.50 19.83 -0.20
CA GLY A 327 -7.67 19.42 -0.96
C GLY A 327 -7.46 19.50 -2.48
N LYS A 328 -7.88 18.44 -3.19
CA LYS A 328 -7.82 18.29 -4.64
C LYS A 328 -8.93 19.10 -5.32
N PRO A 329 -8.64 19.86 -6.41
CA PRO A 329 -9.68 20.49 -7.23
C PRO A 329 -10.66 19.46 -7.82
N LEU A 330 -11.93 19.85 -7.99
CA LEU A 330 -12.95 18.98 -8.59
C LEU A 330 -12.72 18.73 -10.09
N ASP A 331 -12.02 19.64 -10.74
CA ASP A 331 -11.61 19.64 -12.14
C ASP A 331 -10.12 19.26 -12.31
N PHE A 332 -9.57 18.51 -11.36
CA PHE A 332 -8.21 17.99 -11.48
C PHE A 332 -8.17 16.80 -12.47
N PRO A 333 -7.22 16.74 -13.42
CA PRO A 333 -7.24 15.79 -14.55
C PRO A 333 -6.90 14.33 -14.21
N SER A 334 -7.13 13.87 -12.99
CA SER A 334 -6.84 12.49 -12.57
C SER A 334 -7.88 11.97 -11.57
N TYR A 335 -8.06 10.65 -11.51
CA TYR A 335 -8.91 10.04 -10.50
C TYR A 335 -8.46 10.44 -9.09
N GLY A 336 -9.40 10.67 -8.18
CA GLY A 336 -9.13 10.90 -6.77
C GLY A 336 -10.21 10.27 -5.90
N TRP A 337 -9.84 9.92 -4.67
CA TRP A 337 -10.76 9.44 -3.65
C TRP A 337 -11.60 10.60 -3.08
N ASP A 338 -12.79 10.30 -2.60
CA ASP A 338 -13.74 11.27 -2.03
C ASP A 338 -13.12 12.13 -0.90
N ASN A 339 -12.23 11.53 -0.11
CA ASN A 339 -11.49 12.16 0.97
C ASN A 339 -10.36 13.11 0.53
N GLU A 340 -9.94 13.09 -0.75
CA GLU A 340 -8.94 14.01 -1.28
C GLU A 340 -9.54 15.39 -1.62
N TYR A 341 -10.83 15.44 -1.97
CA TYR A 341 -11.47 16.65 -2.50
C TYR A 341 -11.87 17.67 -1.43
N GLY A 342 -12.22 18.87 -1.90
CA GLY A 342 -12.64 19.99 -1.07
C GLY A 342 -11.50 21.00 -0.89
N ALA A 343 -11.61 21.86 0.12
CA ALA A 343 -10.58 22.85 0.42
C ALA A 343 -10.50 23.12 1.93
N LYS A 344 -9.28 23.06 2.48
CA LYS A 344 -9.01 23.36 3.89
C LYS A 344 -7.67 24.07 4.04
N THR A 345 -7.70 25.31 4.51
CA THR A 345 -6.49 26.04 4.88
C THR A 345 -6.10 25.77 6.34
N VAL A 346 -4.81 25.53 6.59
CA VAL A 346 -4.24 25.34 7.94
C VAL A 346 -2.99 26.19 8.08
N SER A 347 -2.99 27.12 9.03
CA SER A 347 -1.80 27.90 9.39
C SER A 347 -0.84 27.07 10.23
N VAL A 348 0.39 26.88 9.75
CA VAL A 348 1.46 26.15 10.43
C VAL A 348 2.53 27.16 10.87
N GLY A 349 2.85 27.19 12.17
CA GLY A 349 3.93 28.04 12.68
C GLY A 349 5.32 27.53 12.26
N PRO A 350 6.39 28.34 12.39
CA PRO A 350 7.75 27.90 12.11
C PRO A 350 8.14 26.64 12.90
N PHE A 351 8.86 25.74 12.25
CA PHE A 351 9.29 24.46 12.82
C PHE A 351 10.64 24.04 12.24
N ALA A 352 11.24 22.97 12.76
CA ALA A 352 12.34 22.30 12.09
C ALA A 352 11.95 20.85 11.73
N ALA A 353 12.49 20.32 10.64
CA ALA A 353 12.26 18.94 10.20
C ALA A 353 13.57 18.19 9.99
N SER A 354 13.56 16.87 10.16
CA SER A 354 14.66 16.01 9.73
C SER A 354 14.83 16.14 8.21
N SER A 355 16.05 16.36 7.75
CA SER A 355 16.34 16.56 6.32
C SER A 355 16.14 15.29 5.50
N GLN A 356 16.11 14.13 6.16
CA GLN A 356 15.93 12.81 5.58
C GLN A 356 14.91 12.03 6.42
N LEU A 357 14.40 10.93 5.87
CA LEU A 357 13.67 9.93 6.65
C LEU A 357 14.61 9.31 7.69
N VAL A 358 14.06 8.89 8.83
CA VAL A 358 14.82 8.12 9.85
C VAL A 358 15.31 6.81 9.24
N SER A 359 16.62 6.59 9.22
CA SER A 359 17.21 5.37 8.65
C SER A 359 17.19 4.19 9.63
N ASN A 360 17.42 2.98 9.12
CA ASN A 360 17.60 1.79 9.96
C ASN A 360 18.75 1.97 10.97
N GLY A 361 19.86 2.60 10.56
CA GLY A 361 21.01 2.88 11.42
C GLY A 361 20.72 3.96 12.48
N GLU A 362 19.92 4.98 12.13
CA GLU A 362 19.45 5.99 13.09
C GLU A 362 18.51 5.35 14.14
N PHE A 363 17.62 4.46 13.70
CA PHE A 363 16.68 3.73 14.57
C PHE A 363 17.36 2.61 15.39
N TRP A 364 18.47 2.04 14.90
CA TRP A 364 19.24 1.02 15.61
C TRP A 364 19.75 1.53 16.97
N GLN A 365 20.07 2.81 17.07
CA GLN A 365 20.45 3.45 18.33
C GLN A 365 19.35 3.37 19.39
N PHE A 366 18.08 3.55 19.01
CA PHE A 366 16.93 3.38 19.90
C PHE A 366 16.74 1.92 20.33
N VAL A 367 16.95 0.96 19.44
CA VAL A 367 16.89 -0.48 19.76
C VAL A 367 18.01 -0.85 20.75
N LYS A 368 19.24 -0.41 20.48
CA LYS A 368 20.45 -0.62 21.29
C LYS A 368 20.33 -0.01 22.69
N ASP A 369 19.85 1.23 22.78
CA ASP A 369 19.61 1.94 24.05
C ASP A 369 18.38 1.39 24.82
N SER A 370 17.94 0.17 24.51
CA SER A 370 16.82 -0.52 25.17
C SER A 370 15.50 0.24 25.07
N GLY A 371 15.29 0.99 23.98
CA GLY A 371 14.11 1.81 23.75
C GLY A 371 12.80 1.02 23.69
N TYR A 372 12.85 -0.23 23.22
CA TYR A 372 11.73 -1.17 23.34
C TYR A 372 11.48 -1.60 24.79
N LEU A 373 12.47 -1.63 25.68
CA LEU A 373 12.32 -2.02 27.08
C LEU A 373 11.88 -0.87 28.00
N ALA A 374 12.16 0.39 27.63
CA ALA A 374 11.86 1.56 28.45
C ALA A 374 10.42 2.10 28.23
N GLN A 375 9.47 1.66 29.07
CA GLN A 375 8.06 2.10 29.03
C GLN A 375 7.87 3.62 29.01
N THR A 376 8.78 4.38 29.61
CA THR A 376 8.78 5.85 29.64
C THR A 376 8.79 6.50 28.26
N HIS A 377 9.30 5.81 27.23
CA HIS A 377 9.25 6.30 25.85
C HIS A 377 7.90 6.02 25.18
N TRP A 378 7.03 5.16 25.69
CA TRP A 378 5.82 4.73 24.99
C TRP A 378 4.56 5.47 25.47
N SER A 379 3.55 5.57 24.61
CA SER A 379 2.19 5.89 25.05
C SER A 379 1.56 4.67 25.75
N THR A 380 0.51 4.86 26.55
CA THR A 380 -0.15 3.75 27.24
C THR A 380 -0.64 2.67 26.26
N THR A 381 -1.24 3.08 25.14
CA THR A 381 -1.67 2.17 24.06
C THR A 381 -0.48 1.56 23.32
N GLY A 382 0.54 2.34 22.99
CA GLY A 382 1.75 1.83 22.34
C GLY A 382 2.52 0.81 23.19
N TRP A 383 2.61 1.03 24.50
CA TRP A 383 3.20 0.06 25.42
C TRP A 383 2.37 -1.22 25.53
N ALA A 384 1.05 -1.11 25.61
CA ALA A 384 0.15 -2.27 25.62
C ALA A 384 0.29 -3.09 24.33
N TRP A 385 0.31 -2.43 23.16
CA TRP A 385 0.57 -3.08 21.87
C TRP A 385 1.94 -3.78 21.85
N ARG A 386 3.01 -3.06 22.22
CA ARG A 386 4.39 -3.58 22.28
C ARG A 386 4.44 -4.83 23.17
N ALA A 387 3.83 -4.76 24.35
CA ALA A 387 3.83 -5.83 25.34
C ALA A 387 3.04 -7.05 24.84
N PHE A 388 1.86 -6.84 24.26
CA PHE A 388 1.03 -7.90 23.66
C PHE A 388 1.75 -8.61 22.50
N ARG A 389 2.40 -7.86 21.59
CA ARG A 389 3.18 -8.43 20.47
C ARG A 389 4.55 -8.96 20.89
N ASN A 390 4.99 -8.71 22.14
CA ASN A 390 6.32 -9.02 22.66
C ASN A 390 7.49 -8.56 21.73
N THR A 391 7.29 -7.46 21.01
CA THR A 391 8.28 -6.97 20.05
C THR A 391 9.48 -6.28 20.73
N LYS A 392 10.64 -6.35 20.07
CA LYS A 392 11.95 -5.92 20.58
C LYS A 392 12.73 -5.07 19.56
N TRP A 393 12.25 -4.98 18.32
CA TRP A 393 12.84 -4.30 17.17
C TRP A 393 11.78 -4.20 16.04
N PRO A 394 12.00 -3.41 14.97
CA PRO A 394 11.06 -3.29 13.85
C PRO A 394 10.68 -4.62 13.20
N GLN A 395 9.42 -4.76 12.76
CA GLN A 395 8.82 -6.02 12.26
C GLN A 395 9.65 -6.76 11.20
N PHE A 396 10.33 -6.02 10.31
CA PHE A 396 11.10 -6.57 9.19
C PHE A 396 12.60 -6.76 9.48
N TRP A 397 13.05 -6.48 10.71
CA TRP A 397 14.40 -6.84 11.13
C TRP A 397 14.42 -8.30 11.61
N ARG A 398 15.34 -9.08 11.04
CA ARG A 398 15.51 -10.50 11.32
C ARG A 398 16.81 -10.66 12.11
N ALA A 399 16.79 -11.44 13.19
CA ALA A 399 17.93 -11.52 14.10
C ALA A 399 19.02 -12.44 13.53
N ALA A 400 20.20 -11.88 13.24
CA ALA A 400 21.27 -12.58 12.51
C ALA A 400 22.45 -13.02 13.40
N GLY A 401 22.44 -12.68 14.69
CA GLY A 401 23.51 -12.99 15.63
C GLY A 401 23.01 -13.46 17.00
N PRO A 402 23.92 -13.70 17.97
CA PRO A 402 23.58 -14.09 19.33
C PRO A 402 22.62 -13.11 20.00
N GLN A 403 21.81 -13.59 20.95
CA GLN A 403 20.85 -12.75 21.67
C GLN A 403 21.57 -11.56 22.35
N GLY A 404 21.12 -10.34 22.04
CA GLY A 404 21.72 -9.10 22.55
C GLY A 404 22.88 -8.54 21.72
N SER A 405 23.30 -9.18 20.63
CA SER A 405 24.31 -8.64 19.70
C SER A 405 23.84 -7.39 18.93
N HIS A 406 22.52 -7.22 18.79
CA HIS A 406 21.89 -6.24 17.90
C HIS A 406 22.34 -6.35 16.43
N GLU A 407 22.74 -7.55 16.01
CA GLU A 407 23.02 -7.90 14.62
C GLU A 407 21.74 -8.38 13.92
N TYR A 408 21.45 -7.79 12.76
CA TYR A 408 20.21 -8.03 12.02
C TYR A 408 20.46 -8.17 10.51
N THR A 409 19.52 -8.83 9.85
CA THR A 409 19.24 -8.85 8.41
C THR A 409 17.91 -8.14 8.15
N LEU A 410 17.63 -7.81 6.89
CA LEU A 410 16.43 -7.06 6.49
C LEU A 410 15.53 -7.91 5.58
N ARG A 411 14.28 -8.13 6.00
CA ARG A 411 13.24 -8.78 5.19
C ARG A 411 12.72 -7.82 4.12
N THR A 412 12.90 -8.17 2.85
CA THR A 412 12.20 -7.56 1.68
C THR A 412 10.98 -8.41 1.32
N ILE A 413 10.28 -8.09 0.22
CA ILE A 413 9.07 -8.83 -0.20
C ILE A 413 9.39 -10.31 -0.49
N PHE A 414 10.49 -10.58 -1.19
CA PHE A 414 10.87 -11.93 -1.64
C PHE A 414 12.13 -12.50 -1.00
N ASP A 415 12.97 -11.66 -0.37
CA ASP A 415 14.27 -12.08 0.15
C ASP A 415 14.46 -11.70 1.62
N GLU A 416 15.52 -12.24 2.22
CA GLU A 416 16.16 -11.69 3.42
C GLU A 416 17.58 -11.27 3.04
N ILE A 417 17.83 -9.96 3.03
CA ILE A 417 19.09 -9.36 2.57
C ILE A 417 19.96 -8.90 3.75
N PRO A 418 21.28 -8.67 3.55
CA PRO A 418 22.11 -7.97 4.53
C PRO A 418 21.49 -6.61 4.90
N MET A 419 21.57 -6.22 6.18
CA MET A 419 20.90 -5.00 6.66
C MET A 419 21.35 -3.74 5.91
N GLN A 420 20.39 -2.91 5.52
CA GLN A 420 20.62 -1.66 4.80
C GLN A 420 20.47 -0.50 5.78
N TRP A 421 21.57 -0.09 6.41
CA TRP A 421 21.56 0.90 7.50
C TRP A 421 21.18 2.31 7.06
N ASP A 422 21.45 2.66 5.81
CA ASP A 422 21.11 3.93 5.16
C ASP A 422 19.68 3.96 4.58
N TRP A 423 18.96 2.84 4.52
CA TRP A 423 17.55 2.78 4.08
C TRP A 423 16.58 3.23 5.19
N PRO A 424 15.38 3.73 4.83
CA PRO A 424 14.39 4.16 5.81
C PRO A 424 13.92 3.00 6.70
N VAL A 425 13.72 3.29 7.99
CA VAL A 425 13.16 2.31 8.93
C VAL A 425 11.65 2.14 8.72
N GLN A 426 11.22 0.88 8.72
CA GLN A 426 9.80 0.49 8.57
C GLN A 426 9.21 0.15 9.94
N VAL A 427 8.38 1.04 10.48
CA VAL A 427 7.79 0.94 11.83
C VAL A 427 6.38 1.53 11.86
N ASN A 428 5.59 1.12 12.86
CA ASN A 428 4.27 1.68 13.07
C ASN A 428 4.28 3.01 13.84
N TYR A 429 3.10 3.63 13.99
CA TYR A 429 2.92 4.91 14.69
C TYR A 429 3.32 4.90 16.18
N HIS A 430 3.20 3.76 16.88
CA HIS A 430 3.61 3.66 18.29
C HIS A 430 5.13 3.64 18.44
N GLU A 431 5.82 2.85 17.61
CA GLU A 431 7.27 2.80 17.51
C GLU A 431 7.85 4.15 17.10
N ALA A 432 7.26 4.79 16.10
CA ALA A 432 7.57 6.15 15.66
C ALA A 432 7.53 7.18 16.81
N GLN A 433 6.44 7.17 17.57
CA GLN A 433 6.25 8.08 18.70
C GLN A 433 7.23 7.77 19.83
N ALA A 434 7.55 6.50 20.06
CA ALA A 434 8.51 6.07 21.07
C ALA A 434 9.95 6.49 20.72
N TYR A 435 10.34 6.35 19.45
CA TYR A 435 11.61 6.85 18.94
C TYR A 435 11.77 8.35 19.17
N CYS A 436 10.77 9.15 18.78
CA CYS A 436 10.79 10.60 19.01
C CYS A 436 10.96 10.95 20.50
N ARG A 437 10.28 10.23 21.40
CA ARG A 437 10.38 10.44 22.85
C ARG A 437 11.73 10.03 23.43
N TRP A 438 12.33 8.95 22.93
CA TRP A 438 13.70 8.57 23.26
C TRP A 438 14.71 9.61 22.77
N LYS A 439 14.63 10.04 21.50
CA LYS A 439 15.56 11.02 20.93
C LYS A 439 15.52 12.35 21.70
N ASN A 440 14.32 12.79 22.12
CA ASN A 440 14.19 13.95 23.01
C ASN A 440 14.92 13.77 24.35
N ALA A 441 14.75 12.61 24.99
CA ALA A 441 15.44 12.33 26.26
C ALA A 441 16.96 12.19 26.08
N LYS A 442 17.40 11.63 24.95
CA LYS A 442 18.80 11.45 24.57
C LYS A 442 19.53 12.77 24.34
N ASP A 443 18.88 13.70 23.65
CA ASP A 443 19.46 15.00 23.27
C ASP A 443 19.27 16.07 24.37
N GLY A 444 18.57 15.76 25.46
CA GLY A 444 18.27 16.72 26.53
C GLY A 444 17.21 17.75 26.18
N ASN A 445 16.42 17.49 25.13
CA ASN A 445 15.42 18.40 24.59
C ASN A 445 14.36 18.80 25.61
N ALA A 446 14.26 20.11 25.86
CA ALA A 446 13.28 20.69 26.77
C ALA A 446 11.90 20.85 26.10
N ALA A 447 10.88 21.23 26.88
CA ALA A 447 9.51 21.41 26.37
C ALA A 447 9.32 22.51 25.29
N THR A 448 10.38 23.26 24.95
CA THR A 448 10.42 24.30 23.92
C THR A 448 10.88 23.80 22.55
N GLU A 449 11.64 22.70 22.49
CA GLU A 449 12.13 22.08 21.26
C GLU A 449 11.94 20.57 21.41
N TYR A 450 10.95 20.00 20.73
CA TYR A 450 10.52 18.63 20.98
C TYR A 450 10.25 17.87 19.68
N TYR A 451 11.00 16.79 19.44
CA TYR A 451 10.81 15.86 18.33
C TYR A 451 9.45 15.18 18.39
N HIS A 452 8.71 15.19 17.28
CA HIS A 452 7.48 14.44 17.09
C HIS A 452 7.31 13.98 15.64
N VAL A 453 6.43 12.99 15.44
CA VAL A 453 5.99 12.54 14.11
C VAL A 453 5.32 13.70 13.39
N ILE A 454 5.68 13.90 12.12
CA ILE A 454 5.15 14.97 11.27
C ILE A 454 3.61 14.90 11.09
N THR A 455 3.00 16.03 10.77
CA THR A 455 1.56 16.12 10.40
C THR A 455 1.42 16.47 8.92
N GLU A 456 0.28 16.15 8.30
CA GLU A 456 0.08 16.42 6.87
C GLU A 456 0.31 17.89 6.46
N PRO A 457 -0.18 18.92 7.19
CA PRO A 457 0.17 20.31 6.87
C PRO A 457 1.68 20.61 6.94
N MET A 458 2.40 19.99 7.87
CA MET A 458 3.86 20.14 7.95
C MET A 458 4.56 19.45 6.77
N HIS A 459 4.08 18.26 6.37
CA HIS A 459 4.61 17.52 5.23
C HIS A 459 4.47 18.32 3.93
N GLN A 460 3.32 18.96 3.70
CA GLN A 460 3.13 19.85 2.55
C GLN A 460 4.11 21.03 2.50
N LEU A 461 4.54 21.57 3.65
CA LEU A 461 5.58 22.61 3.70
C LEU A 461 6.99 22.09 3.43
N LEU A 462 7.23 20.78 3.50
CA LEU A 462 8.49 20.14 3.08
C LEU A 462 8.53 19.84 1.58
N ARG A 463 7.38 19.75 0.91
CA ARG A 463 7.30 19.51 -0.54
C ARG A 463 7.71 20.75 -1.33
N ASP A 464 8.35 20.52 -2.46
CA ASP A 464 8.60 21.54 -3.49
C ASP A 464 7.27 22.20 -3.90
N ALA A 465 7.29 23.50 -4.21
CA ALA A 465 6.07 24.28 -4.38
C ALA A 465 5.10 23.74 -5.45
N GLY A 466 5.64 23.13 -6.52
CA GLY A 466 4.84 22.48 -7.57
C GLY A 466 4.24 21.13 -7.16
N ASP A 467 4.88 20.41 -6.24
CA ASP A 467 4.39 19.11 -5.72
C ASP A 467 3.31 19.30 -4.64
N ARG A 468 3.04 20.52 -4.13
CA ARG A 468 2.07 20.73 -3.05
C ARG A 468 0.63 20.50 -3.51
N SER A 469 -0.24 20.03 -2.61
CA SER A 469 -1.68 19.88 -2.88
C SER A 469 -2.40 21.18 -3.23
N GLU A 470 -1.80 22.35 -2.96
CA GLU A 470 -2.33 23.64 -3.39
C GLU A 470 -1.98 23.99 -4.85
N SER A 471 -1.03 23.28 -5.46
CA SER A 471 -0.60 23.51 -6.84
C SER A 471 -1.69 23.05 -7.80
N PRO A 472 -2.13 23.91 -8.76
CA PRO A 472 -3.09 23.53 -9.78
C PRO A 472 -2.44 22.78 -10.96
N THR A 473 -1.14 22.50 -10.89
CA THR A 473 -0.39 21.90 -12.00
C THR A 473 -0.62 20.40 -12.07
N ASP A 474 -0.96 19.92 -13.27
CA ASP A 474 -0.89 18.52 -13.66
C ASP A 474 0.54 18.07 -14.03
N ASP A 475 1.55 18.92 -13.75
CA ASP A 475 2.98 18.65 -13.91
C ASP A 475 3.54 17.79 -12.77
N ASP A 476 2.87 16.67 -12.53
CA ASP A 476 3.16 15.72 -11.46
C ASP A 476 4.01 14.55 -12.00
N ALA A 477 5.07 14.17 -11.27
CA ALA A 477 6.04 13.16 -11.70
C ALA A 477 5.52 11.70 -11.71
N ILE A 478 4.30 11.45 -11.22
CA ILE A 478 3.57 10.18 -11.32
C ILE A 478 2.59 10.25 -12.50
N LEU A 479 1.92 11.39 -12.72
CA LEU A 479 1.00 11.60 -13.85
C LEU A 479 1.72 11.82 -15.20
N ARG A 480 2.98 12.28 -15.20
CA ARG A 480 3.77 12.59 -16.40
C ARG A 480 4.99 11.69 -16.58
N LEU A 481 4.90 10.43 -16.14
CA LEU A 481 5.93 9.43 -16.44
C LEU A 481 5.92 9.11 -17.95
N SER A 482 7.07 9.26 -18.62
CA SER A 482 7.18 9.02 -20.05
C SER A 482 7.16 7.53 -20.39
N ALA A 483 6.49 7.15 -21.48
CA ALA A 483 6.47 5.78 -21.96
C ALA A 483 7.90 5.23 -22.16
N GLY A 484 8.16 4.00 -21.72
CA GLY A 484 9.50 3.40 -21.73
C GLY A 484 10.48 3.93 -20.67
N THR A 485 10.01 4.68 -19.66
CA THR A 485 10.83 5.14 -18.52
C THR A 485 10.23 4.71 -17.19
N THR A 486 11.09 4.58 -16.15
CA THR A 486 10.66 4.37 -14.77
C THR A 486 10.77 5.68 -14.00
N SER A 487 10.11 5.79 -12.85
CA SER A 487 10.21 6.99 -12.01
C SER A 487 11.66 7.25 -11.54
N ALA A 488 12.46 6.17 -11.40
CA ALA A 488 13.89 6.26 -11.14
C ALA A 488 14.68 6.83 -12.34
N THR A 489 14.44 6.38 -13.57
CA THR A 489 15.20 6.87 -14.74
C THR A 489 14.74 8.25 -15.22
N ALA A 490 13.45 8.58 -15.08
CA ALA A 490 12.89 9.87 -15.48
C ALA A 490 13.11 10.98 -14.44
N HIS A 491 13.01 10.65 -13.14
CA HIS A 491 12.92 11.65 -12.07
C HIS A 491 13.87 11.41 -10.88
N GLY A 492 14.64 10.30 -10.88
CA GLY A 492 15.45 9.90 -9.72
C GLY A 492 14.61 9.50 -8.49
N ARG A 493 13.31 9.22 -8.67
CA ARG A 493 12.37 8.88 -7.59
C ARG A 493 12.13 7.37 -7.54
N ASN A 494 12.34 6.74 -6.39
CA ASN A 494 12.01 5.33 -6.20
C ASN A 494 10.51 5.14 -5.89
N THR A 495 9.68 5.37 -6.90
CA THR A 495 8.21 5.30 -6.88
C THR A 495 7.70 4.49 -8.07
N ASN A 496 6.40 4.16 -8.11
CA ASN A 496 5.76 3.41 -9.20
C ASN A 496 6.43 2.06 -9.52
N LEU A 497 6.86 1.35 -8.47
CA LEU A 497 7.61 0.08 -8.58
C LEU A 497 8.87 0.20 -9.46
N SER A 498 9.61 1.31 -9.35
CA SER A 498 10.91 1.43 -10.05
C SER A 498 11.94 0.41 -9.55
N HIS A 499 11.87 0.03 -8.27
CA HIS A 499 12.62 -1.06 -7.66
C HIS A 499 11.74 -1.88 -6.72
N GLY A 500 12.11 -3.14 -6.49
CA GLY A 500 11.44 -4.06 -5.56
C GLY A 500 11.72 -3.81 -4.06
N SER A 501 12.32 -2.66 -3.72
CA SER A 501 12.71 -2.30 -2.36
C SER A 501 12.80 -0.79 -2.15
N PHE A 502 13.00 -0.38 -0.90
CA PHE A 502 13.42 0.98 -0.56
C PHE A 502 14.81 1.31 -1.13
N SER A 503 15.13 2.61 -1.14
CA SER A 503 16.43 3.19 -1.47
C SER A 503 17.01 3.92 -0.25
N PRO A 504 18.31 4.31 -0.25
CA PRO A 504 18.90 5.10 0.83
C PRO A 504 18.15 6.41 1.08
N VAL A 505 18.10 6.85 2.33
CA VAL A 505 17.37 8.07 2.74
C VAL A 505 17.97 9.37 2.19
N ASP A 506 19.19 9.30 1.63
CA ASP A 506 19.92 10.37 0.96
C ASP A 506 20.02 10.20 -0.57
N ALA A 507 19.35 9.20 -1.15
CA ALA A 507 19.35 8.94 -2.59
C ALA A 507 18.77 10.10 -3.42
N MET A 508 17.87 10.90 -2.82
CA MET A 508 17.38 12.15 -3.40
C MET A 508 18.11 13.35 -2.81
N ALA A 509 18.66 14.20 -3.67
CA ALA A 509 19.33 15.42 -3.25
C ALA A 509 18.34 16.43 -2.65
N LEU A 510 18.73 17.04 -1.53
CA LEU A 510 17.96 18.11 -0.90
C LEU A 510 18.00 19.39 -1.75
N VAL A 511 16.86 19.75 -2.33
CA VAL A 511 16.66 21.06 -2.97
C VAL A 511 16.71 22.13 -1.87
N SER A 512 17.60 23.11 -1.99
CA SER A 512 17.72 24.15 -0.97
C SER A 512 16.51 25.09 -1.02
N ALA A 513 15.81 25.28 0.10
CA ALA A 513 14.67 26.21 0.19
C ALA A 513 14.97 27.66 -0.22
N SER A 514 16.25 28.01 -0.37
CA SER A 514 16.75 29.31 -0.84
C SER A 514 16.77 29.52 -2.37
N SER A 515 16.48 28.51 -3.20
CA SER A 515 16.58 28.63 -4.68
C SER A 515 15.27 29.01 -5.39
N CYS A 516 14.17 29.24 -4.65
CA CYS A 516 12.92 29.75 -5.22
C CYS A 516 13.05 31.25 -5.55
N GLY A 517 13.82 31.56 -6.60
CA GLY A 517 14.20 32.95 -6.88
C GLY A 517 15.18 33.25 -8.00
N THR A 518 15.52 32.33 -8.92
CA THR A 518 16.10 32.70 -10.25
C THR A 518 16.04 31.54 -11.24
N THR A 519 15.60 31.81 -12.47
CA THR A 519 15.59 30.87 -13.60
C THR A 519 17.02 30.54 -14.06
N PRO A 520 17.41 29.27 -14.26
CA PRO A 520 18.74 28.95 -14.80
C PRO A 520 18.74 29.09 -16.33
N THR A 521 19.42 30.12 -16.86
CA THR A 521 19.70 30.23 -18.28
C THR A 521 20.76 29.21 -18.70
N LEU A 522 20.42 28.32 -19.64
CA LEU A 522 21.33 27.35 -20.24
C LEU A 522 22.48 28.01 -21.01
N THR A 523 23.66 28.13 -20.40
CA THR A 523 24.88 28.50 -21.12
C THR A 523 25.58 27.28 -21.71
N LYS A 524 25.46 27.09 -23.03
CA LYS A 524 26.30 26.15 -23.80
C LYS A 524 27.79 26.50 -23.61
N ARG A 525 28.60 25.59 -23.08
CA ARG A 525 30.07 25.70 -23.18
C ARG A 525 30.54 25.12 -24.52
N GLY A 526 30.98 26.01 -25.42
CA GLY A 526 31.71 25.61 -26.62
C GLY A 526 33.10 25.08 -26.26
N ARG A 527 33.61 24.13 -27.04
CA ARG A 527 34.96 23.57 -26.89
C ARG A 527 35.86 24.19 -27.97
N ALA A 528 36.73 25.11 -27.56
CA ALA A 528 37.77 25.67 -28.43
C ALA A 528 38.99 24.75 -28.49
N THR A 529 39.63 24.70 -29.65
CA THR A 529 40.84 23.92 -29.97
C THR A 529 42.13 24.65 -29.61
N THR A 530 43.08 23.95 -29.00
CA THR A 530 44.57 24.05 -29.04
C THR A 530 45.08 23.06 -27.98
N SER A 531 46.10 22.24 -28.18
CA SER A 531 47.12 22.14 -29.23
C SER A 531 47.29 20.71 -29.72
#